data_AF-A0A0X3P4X2-F1
#
_entry.id   AF-A0A0X3P4X2-F1
#
_cell.length_a   1.000
_cell.length_b   1.000
_cell.length_c   1.000
_cell.angle_alpha   90.00
_cell.angle_beta   90.00
_cell.angle_gamma   90.00
#
_symmetry.space_group_name_H-M   'P 1'
#
loop_
_entity.id
_entity.type
_entity.pdbx_description
1 polymer ?
#
loop_
_entity_poly.entity_id
_entity_poly.type
_entity_poly.pdbx_seq_one_letter_code
_entity_poly.pdbx_strand_id
1 'polypeptide(L)'
;MHVVFVSKSNFGCGNFHTIDRIRTGLTKVAPHLTTEHCDLQAARHLVSRNVDLDPNVVVVALNLSRCAFLTSIFPPLHNLVLICGGSDLNEDTKSAVQRQQMSELIDRSCAVVFFCSSLKSAFLTHWPNYHGLLRTIPQSVLANRDTALSHQTEAMDFVEQKIGLRLSRFVLFVGRLRPLKDPLFPLQPFLDWLSEESERGSEDSKLPSHHLLCIGSVH
;
A
#
# COMPACT_ATOMS: atom_id res chain seq x y z
N MET A 1 -2.53 19.48 -18.91
CA MET A 1 -2.04 19.16 -17.56
C MET A 1 -1.50 17.74 -17.56
N HIS A 2 -0.30 17.55 -17.02
CA HIS A 2 0.41 16.29 -16.93
C HIS A 2 0.54 15.87 -15.46
N VAL A 3 0.28 14.61 -15.14
CA VAL A 3 0.35 14.10 -13.77
C VAL A 3 1.47 13.07 -13.66
N VAL A 4 2.49 13.37 -12.86
CA VAL A 4 3.61 12.49 -12.59
C VAL A 4 3.42 11.82 -11.24
N PHE A 5 3.21 10.52 -11.24
CA PHE A 5 3.16 9.73 -10.01
C PHE A 5 4.57 9.25 -9.64
N VAL A 6 5.00 9.52 -8.40
CA VAL A 6 6.28 9.05 -7.86
C VAL A 6 6.01 8.10 -6.71
N SER A 7 6.43 6.84 -6.86
CA SER A 7 6.35 5.86 -5.77
C SER A 7 7.37 4.76 -5.93
N LYS A 8 7.49 3.89 -4.93
CA LYS A 8 8.09 2.57 -5.15
C LYS A 8 7.32 1.83 -6.24
N SER A 9 8.01 1.31 -7.25
CA SER A 9 7.42 0.66 -8.43
C SER A 9 7.54 -0.86 -8.43
N ASN A 10 8.16 -1.46 -7.40
CA ASN A 10 8.31 -2.91 -7.35
C ASN A 10 6.94 -3.58 -7.49
N PHE A 11 6.82 -4.42 -8.51
CA PHE A 11 5.62 -5.22 -8.75
C PHE A 11 5.24 -6.01 -7.49
N GLY A 12 3.94 -6.11 -7.21
CA GLY A 12 3.42 -6.78 -6.00
C GLY A 12 3.44 -5.94 -4.71
N CYS A 13 3.90 -4.68 -4.74
CA CYS A 13 3.77 -3.78 -3.59
C CYS A 13 2.46 -2.98 -3.61
N GLY A 14 1.86 -2.76 -2.43
CA GLY A 14 0.61 -2.01 -2.31
C GLY A 14 0.69 -0.59 -2.88
N ASN A 15 1.87 0.04 -2.87
CA ASN A 15 2.08 1.37 -3.42
C ASN A 15 1.96 1.38 -4.94
N PHE A 16 2.65 0.46 -5.62
CA PHE A 16 2.58 0.29 -7.07
C PHE A 16 1.13 0.09 -7.52
N HIS A 17 0.41 -0.87 -6.92
CA HIS A 17 -0.98 -1.13 -7.29
C HIS A 17 -1.92 0.04 -6.96
N THR A 18 -1.63 0.83 -5.94
CA THR A 18 -2.43 2.03 -5.63
C THR A 18 -2.25 3.10 -6.70
N ILE A 19 -1.00 3.41 -7.06
CA ILE A 19 -0.70 4.37 -8.11
C ILE A 19 -1.27 3.91 -9.46
N ASP A 20 -1.06 2.65 -9.82
CA ASP A 20 -1.55 2.12 -11.09
C ASP A 20 -3.07 2.20 -11.19
N ARG A 21 -3.82 1.85 -10.13
CA ARG A 21 -5.27 2.00 -10.09
C ARG A 21 -5.72 3.45 -10.22
N ILE A 22 -5.10 4.37 -9.49
CA ILE A 22 -5.42 5.81 -9.57
C ILE A 22 -5.18 6.30 -11.00
N ARG A 23 -4.03 5.94 -11.59
CA ARG A 23 -3.66 6.31 -12.96
C ARG A 23 -4.66 5.78 -13.98
N THR A 24 -4.95 4.47 -13.95
CA THR A 24 -5.95 3.86 -14.85
C THR A 24 -7.33 4.49 -14.69
N GLY A 25 -7.76 4.76 -13.46
CA GLY A 25 -9.02 5.45 -13.19
C GLY A 25 -9.03 6.86 -13.77
N LEU A 26 -7.94 7.61 -13.57
CA LEU A 26 -7.79 8.98 -14.05
C LEU A 26 -7.84 9.05 -15.58
N THR A 27 -7.14 8.16 -16.29
CA THR A 27 -7.17 8.07 -17.76
C THR A 27 -8.59 7.81 -18.28
N LYS A 28 -9.42 7.07 -17.53
CA LYS A 28 -10.81 6.80 -17.93
C LYS A 28 -11.73 8.01 -17.73
N VAL A 29 -11.62 8.72 -16.60
CA VAL A 29 -12.53 9.83 -16.26
C VAL A 29 -12.07 11.18 -16.81
N ALA A 30 -10.78 11.32 -17.12
CA ALA A 30 -10.16 12.53 -17.63
C ALA A 30 -9.12 12.19 -18.72
N PRO A 31 -9.56 11.69 -19.89
CA PRO A 31 -8.67 11.20 -20.95
C PRO A 31 -7.79 12.27 -21.59
N HIS A 32 -8.11 13.55 -21.36
CA HIS A 32 -7.31 14.69 -21.79
C HIS A 32 -6.06 14.92 -20.92
N LEU A 33 -5.96 14.25 -19.75
CA LEU A 33 -4.78 14.29 -18.90
C LEU A 33 -3.78 13.23 -19.33
N THR A 34 -2.52 13.61 -19.41
CA THR A 34 -1.42 12.66 -19.58
C THR A 34 -0.88 12.25 -18.22
N THR A 35 -0.53 10.98 -18.06
CA THR A 35 -0.06 10.44 -16.77
C THR A 35 1.20 9.60 -16.94
N GLU A 36 2.19 9.82 -16.09
CA GLU A 36 3.42 9.00 -16.01
C GLU A 36 3.53 8.38 -14.61
N HIS A 37 4.04 7.14 -14.51
CA HIS A 37 4.48 6.57 -13.24
C HIS A 37 6.00 6.43 -13.27
N CYS A 38 6.67 7.19 -12.40
CA CYS A 38 8.11 7.11 -12.20
C CYS A 38 8.41 6.33 -10.92
N ASP A 39 9.33 5.39 -11.02
CA ASP A 39 9.93 4.80 -9.83
C ASP A 39 10.90 5.77 -9.14
N LEU A 40 11.37 5.40 -7.94
CA LEU A 40 12.25 6.26 -7.15
C LEU A 40 13.61 6.55 -7.83
N GLN A 41 14.09 5.66 -8.70
CA GLN A 41 15.36 5.83 -9.40
C GLN A 41 15.16 6.71 -10.64
N ALA A 42 14.17 6.41 -11.47
CA ALA A 42 13.77 7.21 -12.61
C ALA A 42 13.38 8.63 -12.19
N ALA A 43 12.68 8.77 -11.05
CA ALA A 43 12.31 10.06 -10.50
C ALA A 43 13.52 10.95 -10.14
N ARG A 44 14.68 10.35 -9.80
CA ARG A 44 15.92 11.12 -9.57
C ARG A 44 16.49 11.76 -10.83
N HIS A 45 16.14 11.23 -11.99
CA HIS A 45 16.58 11.75 -13.28
C HIS A 45 15.56 12.73 -13.89
N LEU A 46 14.43 13.01 -13.24
CA LEU A 46 13.41 13.90 -13.80
C LEU A 46 13.92 15.34 -14.04
N VAL A 47 14.87 15.83 -13.24
CA VAL A 47 15.49 17.16 -13.46
C VAL A 47 16.27 17.23 -14.77
N SER A 48 16.87 16.13 -15.20
CA SER A 48 17.61 16.10 -16.48
C SER A 48 16.72 16.12 -17.71
N ARG A 49 15.40 15.95 -17.55
CA ARG A 49 14.43 15.90 -18.65
C ARG A 49 13.78 17.26 -18.96
N ASN A 50 14.26 18.36 -18.38
CA ASN A 50 13.56 19.65 -18.44
C ASN A 50 12.09 19.50 -18.04
N VAL A 51 11.80 18.76 -16.96
CA VAL A 51 10.60 19.06 -16.15
C VAL A 51 10.91 20.35 -15.39
N ASP A 52 11.25 21.40 -16.13
CA ASP A 52 11.08 22.76 -15.68
C ASP A 52 9.60 22.87 -15.39
N LEU A 53 9.25 22.93 -14.11
CA LEU A 53 8.35 23.93 -13.51
C LEU A 53 7.09 24.33 -14.30
N ASP A 54 6.63 23.50 -15.22
CA ASP A 54 5.45 23.78 -16.01
C ASP A 54 4.31 23.79 -15.01
N PRO A 55 3.61 24.93 -14.84
CA PRO A 55 2.49 25.02 -13.92
C PRO A 55 1.39 24.02 -14.27
N ASN A 56 1.44 23.41 -15.45
CA ASN A 56 0.56 22.33 -15.87
C ASN A 56 1.04 20.93 -15.43
N VAL A 57 2.14 20.78 -14.71
CA VAL A 57 2.60 19.51 -14.14
C VAL A 57 2.17 19.40 -12.67
N VAL A 58 1.52 18.30 -12.33
CA VAL A 58 1.16 17.92 -10.96
C VAL A 58 1.96 16.69 -10.57
N VAL A 59 2.68 16.77 -9.45
CA VAL A 59 3.44 15.64 -8.92
C VAL A 59 2.66 15.00 -7.79
N VAL A 60 2.41 13.70 -7.88
CA VAL A 60 1.72 12.91 -6.84
C VAL A 60 2.70 11.92 -6.25
N ALA A 61 3.12 12.12 -5.00
CA ALA A 61 4.08 11.25 -4.33
C ALA A 61 3.41 10.32 -3.30
N LEU A 62 3.76 9.04 -3.32
CA LEU A 62 3.30 8.03 -2.36
C LEU A 62 4.51 7.33 -1.72
N ASN A 63 4.48 7.20 -0.39
CA ASN A 63 5.61 6.81 0.47
C ASN A 63 6.59 7.97 0.68
N LEU A 64 6.22 8.87 1.60
CA LEU A 64 6.83 10.18 1.80
C LEU A 64 8.29 10.07 2.17
N SER A 65 8.64 9.18 3.10
CA SER A 65 10.04 8.98 3.53
C SER A 65 10.95 8.60 2.35
N ARG A 66 10.44 7.77 1.44
CA ARG A 66 11.17 7.34 0.24
C ARG A 66 11.16 8.40 -0.86
N CYS A 67 10.17 9.28 -0.88
CA CYS A 67 10.05 10.37 -1.84
C CYS A 67 10.70 11.68 -1.33
N ALA A 68 11.26 11.71 -0.12
CA ALA A 68 11.81 12.93 0.46
C ALA A 68 12.92 13.57 -0.38
N PHE A 69 13.65 12.78 -1.18
CA PHE A 69 14.65 13.30 -2.12
C PHE A 69 14.06 14.25 -3.18
N LEU A 70 12.75 14.24 -3.41
CA LEU A 70 12.10 15.19 -4.33
C LEU A 70 12.36 16.64 -3.92
N THR A 71 12.57 16.90 -2.63
CA THR A 71 12.91 18.25 -2.10
C THR A 71 14.26 18.78 -2.59
N SER A 72 15.23 17.89 -2.87
CA SER A 72 16.55 18.27 -3.38
C SER A 72 16.61 18.36 -4.89
N ILE A 73 15.57 17.86 -5.56
CA ILE A 73 15.50 17.71 -7.01
C ILE A 73 14.59 18.78 -7.61
N PHE A 74 13.47 19.07 -6.94
CA PHE A 74 12.55 20.10 -7.40
C PHE A 74 12.61 21.34 -6.50
N PRO A 75 12.54 22.55 -7.07
CA PRO A 75 12.22 23.77 -6.32
C PRO A 75 10.86 23.62 -5.62
N PRO A 76 10.43 24.55 -4.74
CA PRO A 76 9.11 24.49 -4.12
C PRO A 76 8.02 24.17 -5.15
N LEU A 77 7.46 22.96 -5.03
CA LEU A 77 6.50 22.42 -5.99
C LEU A 77 5.11 22.87 -5.56
N HIS A 78 4.65 24.01 -6.09
CA HIS A 78 3.29 24.50 -5.82
C HIS A 78 2.17 23.50 -6.22
N ASN A 79 2.50 22.50 -7.04
CA ASN A 79 1.62 21.43 -7.50
C ASN A 79 2.00 20.03 -6.96
N LEU A 80 2.62 19.95 -5.78
CA LEU A 80 2.94 18.67 -5.13
C LEU A 80 1.78 18.20 -4.25
N VAL A 81 1.25 17.03 -4.59
CA VAL A 81 0.25 16.30 -3.82
C VAL A 81 0.89 15.07 -3.18
N LEU A 82 0.68 14.87 -1.89
CA LEU A 82 1.19 13.72 -1.16
C LEU A 82 0.06 12.75 -0.85
N ILE A 83 0.33 11.45 -0.96
CA ILE A 83 -0.52 10.39 -0.42
C ILE A 83 0.19 9.81 0.78
N CYS A 84 -0.34 10.09 1.98
CA CYS A 84 0.24 9.67 3.25
C CYS A 84 -0.43 8.37 3.73
N GLY A 85 0.35 7.30 3.75
CA GLY A 85 -0.08 5.95 4.09
C GLY A 85 0.30 5.52 5.50
N GLY A 86 -0.06 4.29 5.83
CA GLY A 86 0.21 3.72 7.15
C GLY A 86 1.70 3.57 7.49
N SER A 87 2.57 3.28 6.51
CA SER A 87 4.01 3.20 6.77
C SER A 87 4.62 4.54 7.17
N ASP A 88 4.18 5.63 6.52
CA ASP A 88 4.70 6.96 6.81
C ASP A 88 4.46 7.33 8.28
N LEU A 89 3.24 7.07 8.78
CA LEU A 89 2.83 7.51 10.12
C LEU A 89 3.07 6.50 11.25
N ASN A 90 3.08 5.19 10.95
CA ASN A 90 3.23 4.16 11.98
C ASN A 90 4.66 3.62 12.09
N GLU A 91 5.50 3.85 11.08
CA GLU A 91 6.88 3.37 11.01
C GLU A 91 7.83 4.56 10.89
N ASP A 92 7.75 5.32 9.79
CA ASP A 92 8.80 6.28 9.43
C ASP A 92 8.87 7.50 10.35
N THR A 93 7.74 7.98 10.89
CA THR A 93 7.72 9.07 11.89
C THR A 93 8.47 8.75 13.18
N LYS A 94 8.71 7.47 13.48
CA LYS A 94 9.47 7.03 14.68
C LYS A 94 10.96 7.33 14.53
N SER A 95 11.48 7.38 13.31
CA SER A 95 12.87 7.80 13.04
C SER A 95 12.95 9.32 12.94
N ALA A 96 13.78 9.95 13.78
CA ALA A 96 13.97 11.40 13.73
C ALA A 96 14.47 11.87 12.36
N VAL A 97 15.36 11.11 11.72
CA VAL A 97 15.91 11.42 10.39
C VAL A 97 14.82 11.35 9.32
N GLN A 98 14.04 10.27 9.28
CA GLN A 98 12.98 10.13 8.28
C GLN A 98 11.87 11.16 8.51
N ARG A 99 11.51 11.42 9.78
CA ARG A 99 10.52 12.45 10.12
C ARG A 99 10.96 13.84 9.63
N GLN A 100 12.23 14.21 9.84
CA GLN A 100 12.77 15.47 9.35
C GLN A 100 12.69 15.57 7.81
N GLN A 101 13.13 14.53 7.12
CA GLN A 101 13.08 14.45 5.65
C GLN A 101 11.65 14.54 5.12
N MET A 102 10.68 13.91 5.80
CA MET A 102 9.27 14.02 5.45
C MET A 102 8.72 15.42 5.70
N SER A 103 9.09 16.10 6.79
CA SER A 103 8.67 17.47 7.07
C SER A 103 9.00 18.42 5.93
N GLU A 104 10.22 18.36 5.41
CA GLU A 104 10.66 19.21 4.29
C GLU A 104 9.84 18.97 3.01
N LEU A 105 9.42 17.73 2.77
CA LEU A 105 8.56 17.39 1.64
C LEU A 105 7.12 17.86 1.86
N ILE A 106 6.62 17.69 3.08
CA ILE A 106 5.27 18.10 3.50
C ILE A 106 5.12 19.61 3.40
N ASP A 107 6.08 20.38 3.90
CA ASP A 107 6.05 21.85 3.89
C ASP A 107 5.97 22.44 2.47
N ARG A 108 6.39 21.68 1.46
CA ARG A 108 6.34 22.07 0.04
C ARG A 108 5.09 21.59 -0.69
N SER A 109 4.26 20.76 -0.06
CA SER A 109 3.08 20.18 -0.70
C SER A 109 1.87 21.10 -0.60
N CYS A 110 1.06 21.15 -1.67
CA CYS A 110 -0.19 21.89 -1.67
C CYS A 110 -1.38 21.05 -1.17
N ALA A 111 -1.23 19.71 -1.13
CA ALA A 111 -2.23 18.83 -0.57
C ALA A 111 -1.64 17.54 0.01
N VAL A 112 -2.29 17.00 1.05
CA VAL A 112 -2.06 15.64 1.56
C VAL A 112 -3.37 14.85 1.59
N VAL A 113 -3.32 13.66 1.02
CA VAL A 113 -4.42 12.69 0.95
C VAL A 113 -4.13 11.54 1.91
N PHE A 114 -5.15 11.13 2.68
CA PHE A 114 -5.10 10.02 3.62
C PHE A 114 -6.13 8.96 3.27
N PHE A 115 -5.83 7.68 3.56
CA PHE A 115 -6.78 6.60 3.32
C PHE A 115 -7.89 6.50 4.37
N CYS A 116 -7.75 7.11 5.54
CA CYS A 116 -8.78 7.15 6.57
C CYS A 116 -8.55 8.30 7.57
N SER A 117 -9.57 8.58 8.38
CA SER A 117 -9.54 9.68 9.36
C SER A 117 -8.53 9.47 10.48
N SER A 118 -8.23 8.22 10.86
CA SER A 118 -7.21 7.93 11.86
C SER A 118 -5.80 8.30 11.38
N LEU A 119 -5.47 8.02 10.11
CA LEU A 119 -4.21 8.47 9.51
C LEU A 119 -4.13 10.00 9.45
N LYS A 120 -5.21 10.67 9.05
CA LYS A 120 -5.25 12.15 9.07
C LYS A 120 -4.99 12.70 10.49
N SER A 121 -5.60 12.09 11.51
CA SER A 121 -5.43 12.51 12.89
C SER A 121 -3.99 12.30 13.36
N ALA A 122 -3.39 11.13 13.09
CA ALA A 122 -1.98 10.84 13.39
C ALA A 122 -0.99 11.73 12.61
N PHE A 123 -1.34 12.16 11.40
CA PHE A 123 -0.54 13.15 10.67
C PHE A 123 -0.53 14.49 11.40
N LEU A 124 -1.70 14.97 11.83
CA LEU A 124 -1.83 16.27 12.51
C LEU A 124 -1.17 16.30 13.89
N THR A 125 -0.90 15.15 14.53
CA THR A 125 -0.08 15.13 15.76
C THR A 125 1.39 15.45 15.49
N HIS A 126 1.88 15.18 14.28
CA HIS A 126 3.26 15.47 13.87
C HIS A 126 3.39 16.82 13.16
N TRP A 127 2.39 17.21 12.35
CA TRP A 127 2.37 18.45 11.57
C TRP A 127 1.06 19.23 11.80
N PRO A 128 0.84 19.79 12.99
CA PRO A 128 -0.43 20.45 13.35
C PRO A 128 -0.70 21.73 12.55
N ASN A 129 0.35 22.38 12.07
CA ASN A 129 0.28 23.66 11.36
C ASN A 129 0.36 23.51 9.84
N TYR A 130 0.10 22.32 9.30
CA TYR A 130 0.12 22.11 7.86
C TYR A 130 -0.93 23.00 7.17
N HIS A 131 -0.47 23.79 6.20
CA HIS A 131 -1.26 24.87 5.58
C HIS A 131 -1.97 24.44 4.28
N GLY A 132 -1.57 23.31 3.69
CA GLY A 132 -2.15 22.81 2.45
C GLY A 132 -3.50 22.09 2.64
N LEU A 133 -4.04 21.60 1.53
CA LEU A 133 -5.31 20.90 1.50
C LEU A 133 -5.21 19.51 2.14
N LEU A 134 -6.03 19.23 3.16
CA LEU A 134 -6.14 17.88 3.72
C LEU A 134 -7.39 17.17 3.18
N ARG A 135 -7.23 15.96 2.65
CA ARG A 135 -8.34 15.13 2.15
C ARG A 135 -8.25 13.70 2.64
N THR A 136 -9.39 13.11 2.97
CA THR A 136 -9.48 11.69 3.30
C THR A 136 -10.23 11.00 2.17
N ILE A 137 -9.53 10.11 1.46
CA ILE A 137 -10.05 9.34 0.34
C ILE A 137 -9.73 7.87 0.62
N PRO A 138 -10.74 7.03 0.92
CA PRO A 138 -10.53 5.62 1.20
C PRO A 138 -9.77 4.91 0.07
N GLN A 139 -8.83 4.05 0.45
CA GLN A 139 -8.16 3.19 -0.52
C GLN A 139 -9.18 2.21 -1.09
N SER A 140 -9.25 2.11 -2.42
CA SER A 140 -10.10 1.12 -3.11
C SER A 140 -9.27 -0.07 -3.59
N VAL A 141 -9.94 -1.22 -3.68
CA VAL A 141 -9.41 -2.43 -4.32
C VAL A 141 -10.22 -2.73 -5.57
N LEU A 142 -9.55 -3.17 -6.63
CA LEU A 142 -10.23 -3.74 -7.79
C LEU A 142 -10.31 -5.25 -7.59
N ALA A 143 -11.48 -5.75 -7.23
CA ALA A 143 -11.75 -7.18 -7.14
C ALA A 143 -12.36 -7.64 -8.48
N ASN A 144 -11.56 -8.32 -9.31
CA ASN A 144 -12.09 -9.00 -10.49
C ASN A 144 -12.43 -10.45 -10.12
N ARG A 145 -13.69 -10.65 -9.72
CA ARG A 145 -14.17 -11.97 -9.27
C ARG A 145 -14.08 -13.01 -10.38
N ASP A 146 -14.45 -12.65 -11.60
CA ASP A 146 -14.50 -13.60 -12.72
C ASP A 146 -13.11 -14.10 -13.08
N THR A 147 -12.13 -13.20 -13.16
CA THR A 147 -10.72 -13.57 -13.34
C THR A 147 -10.18 -14.37 -12.15
N ALA A 148 -10.56 -14.03 -10.91
CA ALA A 148 -10.14 -14.82 -9.75
C ALA A 148 -10.70 -16.26 -9.80
N LEU A 149 -11.96 -16.42 -10.20
CA LEU A 149 -12.59 -17.73 -10.35
C LEU A 149 -12.00 -18.53 -11.51
N SER A 150 -11.65 -17.89 -12.63
CA SER A 150 -11.04 -18.59 -13.77
C SER A 150 -9.67 -19.20 -13.45
N HIS A 151 -8.95 -18.65 -12.47
CA HIS A 151 -7.65 -19.15 -11.99
C HIS A 151 -7.74 -19.96 -10.69
N GLN A 152 -8.95 -20.23 -10.16
CA GLN A 152 -9.10 -20.83 -8.84
C GLN A 152 -8.42 -22.20 -8.73
N THR A 153 -8.66 -23.10 -9.69
CA THR A 153 -8.08 -24.46 -9.66
C THR A 153 -6.56 -24.41 -9.76
N GLU A 154 -6.02 -23.64 -10.71
CA GLU A 154 -4.58 -23.46 -10.91
C GLU A 154 -3.89 -22.90 -9.66
N ALA A 155 -4.49 -21.87 -9.04
CA ALA A 155 -3.97 -21.27 -7.82
C ALA A 155 -3.98 -22.26 -6.64
N MET A 156 -5.05 -23.04 -6.48
CA MET A 156 -5.15 -24.05 -5.42
C MET A 156 -4.13 -25.17 -5.64
N ASP A 157 -4.02 -25.71 -6.86
CA ASP A 157 -3.04 -26.74 -7.19
C ASP A 157 -1.61 -26.26 -6.93
N PHE A 158 -1.29 -25.00 -7.31
CA PHE A 158 0.00 -24.40 -7.02
C PHE A 158 0.28 -24.32 -5.52
N VAL A 159 -0.69 -23.85 -4.72
CA VAL A 159 -0.55 -23.73 -3.26
C VAL A 159 -0.33 -25.11 -2.65
N GLU A 160 -1.20 -26.08 -2.94
CA GLU A 160 -1.14 -27.45 -2.42
C GLU A 160 0.16 -28.16 -2.80
N GLN A 161 0.63 -27.99 -4.04
CA GLN A 161 1.92 -28.51 -4.48
C GLN A 161 3.08 -27.89 -3.69
N LYS A 162 3.02 -26.59 -3.40
CA LYS A 162 4.08 -25.89 -2.64
C LYS A 162 4.17 -26.35 -1.18
N ILE A 163 3.03 -26.63 -0.55
CA ILE A 163 2.97 -27.04 0.86
C ILE A 163 2.99 -28.57 1.04
N GLY A 164 2.82 -29.34 -0.04
CA GLY A 164 2.84 -30.81 -0.01
C GLY A 164 1.62 -31.45 0.65
N LEU A 165 0.49 -30.75 0.73
CA LEU A 165 -0.75 -31.24 1.33
C LEU A 165 -1.98 -30.75 0.57
N ARG A 166 -3.03 -31.57 0.55
CA ARG A 166 -4.35 -31.18 0.01
C ARG A 166 -5.11 -30.37 1.06
N LEU A 167 -5.65 -29.23 0.66
CA LEU A 167 -6.40 -28.31 1.49
C LEU A 167 -7.89 -28.59 1.34
N SER A 168 -8.58 -28.90 2.45
CA SER A 168 -10.03 -29.08 2.45
C SER A 168 -10.77 -27.92 3.10
N ARG A 169 -10.26 -27.42 4.23
CA ARG A 169 -10.72 -26.22 4.92
C ARG A 169 -9.52 -25.43 5.42
N PHE A 170 -9.56 -24.12 5.23
CA PHE A 170 -8.46 -23.28 5.66
C PHE A 170 -8.89 -21.87 6.01
N VAL A 171 -8.11 -21.26 6.91
CA VAL A 171 -8.12 -19.83 7.19
C VAL A 171 -6.90 -19.23 6.50
N LEU A 172 -7.11 -18.21 5.67
CA LEU A 172 -6.06 -17.58 4.88
C LEU A 172 -5.75 -16.17 5.39
N PHE A 173 -4.49 -15.95 5.72
CA PHE A 173 -3.92 -14.62 5.98
C PHE A 173 -2.98 -14.24 4.84
N VAL A 174 -3.28 -13.11 4.19
CA VAL A 174 -2.48 -12.58 3.08
C VAL A 174 -1.86 -11.25 3.45
N GLY A 175 -0.54 -11.15 3.33
CA GLY A 175 0.18 -9.90 3.57
C GLY A 175 1.65 -10.11 3.83
N ARG A 176 2.44 -9.03 3.84
CA ARG A 176 3.87 -9.11 4.17
C ARG A 176 4.06 -9.71 5.57
N LEU A 177 4.88 -10.76 5.64
CA LEU A 177 5.19 -11.47 6.89
C LEU A 177 6.35 -10.75 7.58
N ARG A 178 6.04 -9.72 8.38
CA ARG A 178 7.03 -8.89 9.09
C ARG A 178 6.55 -8.56 10.50
N PRO A 179 7.45 -8.21 11.45
CA PRO A 179 7.09 -8.04 12.86
C PRO A 179 5.90 -7.10 13.11
N LEU A 180 5.81 -5.97 12.38
CA LEU A 180 4.70 -5.03 12.53
C LEU A 180 3.32 -5.65 12.21
N LYS A 181 3.28 -6.68 11.35
CA LYS A 181 2.05 -7.37 10.97
C LYS A 181 1.77 -8.58 11.85
N ASP A 182 2.69 -8.94 12.73
CA ASP A 182 2.64 -10.10 13.62
C ASP A 182 1.98 -11.32 12.95
N PRO A 183 2.66 -11.98 12.01
CA PRO A 183 2.07 -13.11 11.27
C PRO A 183 1.76 -14.33 12.14
N LEU A 184 2.20 -14.34 13.41
CA LEU A 184 1.88 -15.37 14.40
C LEU A 184 0.67 -15.03 15.25
N PHE A 185 0.22 -13.76 15.26
CA PHE A 185 -1.00 -13.32 15.93
C PHE A 185 -2.21 -14.27 15.72
N PRO A 186 -2.51 -14.76 14.50
CA PRO A 186 -3.68 -15.63 14.31
C PRO A 186 -3.50 -17.06 14.80
N LEU A 187 -2.29 -17.48 15.22
CA LEU A 187 -2.04 -18.87 15.60
C LEU A 187 -2.82 -19.28 16.86
N GLN A 188 -2.75 -18.50 17.94
CA GLN A 188 -3.45 -18.85 19.18
C GLN A 188 -4.97 -18.85 18.99
N PRO A 189 -5.60 -17.80 18.41
CA PRO A 189 -7.03 -17.83 18.11
C PRO A 189 -7.46 -19.01 17.22
N PHE A 190 -6.60 -19.44 16.29
CA PHE A 190 -6.87 -20.60 15.45
C PHE A 190 -6.82 -21.92 16.24
N LEU A 191 -5.86 -22.08 17.15
CA LEU A 191 -5.76 -23.25 18.03
C LEU A 191 -6.92 -23.33 19.03
N ASP A 192 -7.34 -22.19 19.57
CA ASP A 192 -8.50 -22.10 20.47
C ASP A 192 -9.77 -22.53 19.71
N TRP A 193 -10.00 -21.99 18.52
CA TRP A 193 -11.12 -22.37 17.66
C TRP A 193 -11.12 -23.85 17.27
N LEU A 194 -9.94 -24.42 16.96
CA LEU A 194 -9.80 -25.85 16.67
C LEU A 194 -10.19 -26.74 17.85
N SER A 195 -9.87 -26.30 19.07
CA SER A 195 -10.20 -27.03 20.30
C SER A 195 -11.71 -27.03 20.52
N GLU A 196 -12.36 -25.88 20.36
CA GLU A 196 -13.82 -25.76 20.46
C GLU A 196 -14.58 -26.60 19.41
N GLU A 197 -14.09 -26.65 18.16
CA GLU A 197 -14.68 -27.50 17.12
C GLU A 197 -14.56 -28.99 17.45
N SER A 198 -13.44 -29.39 18.05
CA SER A 198 -13.21 -30.77 18.47
C SER A 198 -14.15 -31.18 19.61
N GLU A 199 -14.44 -30.28 20.55
CA GLU A 199 -15.40 -30.51 21.65
C GLU A 199 -16.86 -30.56 21.18
N ARG A 200 -17.20 -29.93 20.05
CA ARG A 200 -18.57 -29.93 19.49
C ARG A 200 -18.84 -31.10 18.54
N GLY A 201 -17.80 -31.78 18.07
CA GLY A 201 -17.92 -32.95 17.20
C GLY A 201 -18.25 -34.22 17.99
N SER A 202 -19.14 -35.08 17.46
CA SER A 202 -19.34 -36.43 18.00
C SER A 202 -18.09 -37.29 17.77
N GLU A 203 -17.69 -38.09 18.77
CA GLU A 203 -16.47 -38.93 18.81
C GLU A 203 -16.27 -39.86 17.59
N ASP A 204 -17.30 -40.12 16.79
CA ASP A 204 -17.29 -41.08 15.68
C ASP A 204 -16.99 -40.52 14.28
N SER A 205 -16.79 -39.20 14.12
CA SER A 205 -16.41 -38.62 12.81
C SER A 205 -15.00 -38.05 12.83
N LYS A 206 -14.12 -38.57 11.97
CA LYS A 206 -12.79 -38.00 11.74
C LYS A 206 -12.97 -36.56 11.24
N LEU A 207 -12.76 -35.59 12.14
CA LEU A 207 -12.91 -34.17 11.82
C LEU A 207 -12.02 -33.82 10.61
N PRO A 208 -12.53 -33.06 9.63
CA PRO A 208 -11.74 -32.64 8.48
C PRO A 208 -10.55 -31.79 8.95
N SER A 209 -9.39 -31.98 8.32
CA SER A 209 -8.20 -31.19 8.61
C SER A 209 -8.45 -29.71 8.31
N HIS A 210 -8.31 -28.85 9.31
CA HIS A 210 -8.34 -27.41 9.14
C HIS A 210 -6.90 -26.86 9.12
N HIS A 211 -6.64 -25.91 8.23
CA HIS A 211 -5.30 -25.36 8.03
C HIS A 211 -5.28 -23.85 8.23
N LEU A 212 -4.26 -23.36 8.94
CA LEU A 212 -3.93 -21.93 8.97
C LEU A 212 -2.85 -21.66 7.92
N LEU A 213 -3.18 -20.86 6.91
CA LEU A 213 -2.28 -20.48 5.82
C LEU A 213 -1.88 -19.02 5.96
N CYS A 214 -0.58 -18.76 6.09
CA CYS A 214 -0.02 -17.42 6.05
C CYS A 214 0.78 -17.26 4.75
N ILE A 215 0.28 -16.44 3.82
CA ILE A 215 0.91 -16.22 2.51
C ILE A 215 1.41 -14.78 2.41
N GLY A 216 2.70 -14.64 2.10
CA GLY A 216 3.27 -13.33 1.79
C GLY A 216 4.77 -13.33 1.59
N SER A 217 5.29 -12.17 1.18
CA SER A 217 6.72 -11.95 1.06
C SER A 217 7.38 -11.86 2.44
N VAL A 218 8.51 -12.53 2.61
CA VAL A 218 9.42 -12.40 3.75
C VAL A 218 10.51 -11.40 3.38
N HIS A 219 10.75 -10.40 4.23
CA HIS A 219 11.80 -9.39 4.07
C HIS A 219 12.47 -9.13 5.41
#